data_AF-A0A8H7GG25-F1
#
_entry.id   AF-A0A8H7GG25-F1
#
_cell.length_a   1.000
_cell.length_b   1.000
_cell.length_c   1.000
_cell.angle_alpha   90.00
_cell.angle_beta   90.00
_cell.angle_gamma   90.00
#
_symmetry.space_group_name_H-M   'P 1'
#
loop_
_entity.id
_entity.type
_entity.pdbx_description
1 polymer ?
#
loop_
_entity_poly.entity_id
_entity_poly.type
_entity_poly.pdbx_seq_one_letter_code
_entity_poly.pdbx_strand_id
1 'polypeptide(L)'
;MMTQYPEDCESILQELIFRLVMAGQYIEASEKLDLYLPSFPYQDNPILHIYAGLLRVYAAQPQEDHPNEAPVSFDTISLRDAQSHFERARALDVDNIVANAFLAKIPILMNSQQTIVDPDSDEGDPALIARSTSPPQKRARTELPA
;
A
#
# COMPACT_ATOMS: atom_id res chain seq x y z
N MET A 1 30.63 -17.43 14.22
CA MET A 1 30.31 -18.87 14.17
C MET A 1 28.79 -19.03 14.26
N MET A 2 28.09 -18.96 13.12
CA MET A 2 26.64 -19.28 12.97
C MET A 2 26.29 -19.18 11.47
N THR A 3 27.07 -19.85 10.61
CA THR A 3 26.97 -19.74 9.15
C THR A 3 27.02 -21.11 8.50
N GLN A 4 26.46 -22.14 9.15
CA GLN A 4 26.54 -23.51 8.63
C GLN A 4 25.26 -23.97 7.93
N TYR A 5 24.11 -23.31 8.13
CA TYR A 5 22.84 -23.72 7.50
C TYR A 5 21.92 -22.51 7.20
N PRO A 6 22.23 -21.68 6.19
CA PRO A 6 21.35 -20.57 5.79
C PRO A 6 19.98 -21.07 5.30
N GLU A 7 19.96 -22.21 4.60
CA GLU A 7 18.74 -22.87 4.09
C GLU A 7 17.78 -23.26 5.23
N ASP A 8 18.32 -23.79 6.33
CA ASP A 8 17.52 -24.19 7.49
C ASP A 8 16.89 -22.96 8.15
N CYS A 9 17.63 -21.85 8.24
CA CYS A 9 17.10 -20.59 8.75
C CYS A 9 15.92 -20.08 7.92
N GLU A 10 16.05 -20.10 6.59
CA GLU A 10 14.97 -19.69 5.68
C GLU A 10 13.75 -20.59 5.81
N SER A 11 13.94 -21.90 5.89
CA SER A 11 12.85 -22.86 6.07
C SER A 11 12.12 -22.67 7.41
N ILE A 12 12.86 -22.38 8.48
CA ILE A 12 12.29 -22.10 9.81
C ILE A 12 11.43 -20.83 9.75
N LEU A 13 11.92 -19.77 9.08
CA LEU A 13 11.16 -18.54 8.94
C LEU A 13 9.90 -18.77 8.09
N GLN A 14 9.99 -19.48 6.97
CA GLN A 14 8.82 -19.83 6.15
C GLN A 14 7.76 -20.60 6.95
N GLU A 15 8.18 -21.62 7.70
CA GLU A 15 7.29 -22.42 8.54
C GLU A 15 6.64 -21.56 9.65
N LEU A 16 7.38 -20.64 10.26
CA LEU A 16 6.83 -19.70 11.24
C LEU A 16 5.73 -18.84 10.62
N ILE A 17 5.99 -18.27 9.43
CA ILE A 17 5.01 -17.46 8.70
C ILE A 17 3.77 -18.28 8.34
N PHE A 18 3.94 -19.51 7.85
CA PHE A 18 2.80 -20.37 7.54
C PHE A 18 1.96 -20.69 8.78
N ARG A 19 2.59 -20.97 9.92
CA ARG A 19 1.85 -21.20 11.18
C ARG A 19 1.05 -19.98 11.60
N LEU A 20 1.64 -18.79 11.51
CA LEU A 20 0.95 -17.54 11.85
C LEU A 20 -0.22 -17.28 10.90
N VAL A 21 -0.03 -17.51 9.59
CA VAL A 21 -1.10 -17.40 8.58
C VAL A 21 -2.23 -18.40 8.86
N MET A 22 -1.91 -19.66 9.15
CA MET A 22 -2.91 -20.67 9.51
C MET A 22 -3.65 -20.36 10.81
N ALA A 23 -2.99 -19.65 11.74
CA ALA A 23 -3.62 -19.15 12.96
C ALA A 23 -4.44 -17.86 12.75
N GLY A 24 -4.48 -17.31 11.52
CA GLY A 24 -5.15 -16.05 11.20
C GLY A 24 -4.42 -14.80 11.71
N GLN A 25 -3.17 -14.93 12.16
CA GLN A 25 -2.36 -13.86 12.72
C GLN A 25 -1.54 -13.15 11.62
N TYR A 26 -2.22 -12.53 10.66
CA TYR A 26 -1.57 -11.92 9.49
C TYR A 26 -0.69 -10.71 9.82
N ILE A 27 -1.10 -9.91 10.81
CA ILE A 27 -0.34 -8.74 11.27
C ILE A 27 0.99 -9.18 11.89
N GLU A 28 0.93 -10.16 12.80
CA GLU A 28 2.14 -10.71 13.43
C GLU A 28 3.06 -11.35 12.38
N ALA A 29 2.49 -12.09 11.42
CA ALA A 29 3.26 -12.66 10.31
C ALA A 29 4.01 -11.57 9.52
N SER A 30 3.34 -10.45 9.21
CA SER A 30 3.97 -9.31 8.52
C SER A 30 5.10 -8.72 9.35
N GLU A 31 4.87 -8.45 10.64
CA GLU A 31 5.89 -7.86 11.52
C GLU A 31 7.14 -8.75 11.65
N LYS A 32 6.97 -10.07 11.73
CA LYS A 32 8.10 -11.01 11.72
C LYS A 32 8.85 -10.95 10.40
N LEU A 33 8.17 -10.92 9.26
CA LEU A 33 8.81 -10.80 7.96
C LEU A 33 9.62 -9.51 7.84
N ASP A 34 9.05 -8.37 8.24
CA ASP A 34 9.75 -7.09 8.16
C ASP A 34 10.98 -7.01 9.09
N LEU A 35 10.92 -7.70 10.23
CA LEU A 35 12.03 -7.79 11.15
C LEU A 35 13.19 -8.62 10.58
N TYR A 36 12.89 -9.74 9.94
CA TYR A 36 13.91 -10.70 9.49
C TYR A 36 14.40 -10.48 8.05
N LEU A 37 13.55 -9.96 7.14
CA LEU A 37 13.89 -9.73 5.74
C LEU A 37 15.17 -8.90 5.50
N PRO A 38 15.50 -7.85 6.29
CA PRO A 38 16.73 -7.09 6.09
C PRO A 38 18.00 -7.86 6.46
N SER A 39 17.87 -8.99 7.18
CA SER A 39 19.02 -9.77 7.64
C SER A 39 19.41 -10.83 6.60
N PHE A 40 20.71 -11.08 6.45
CA PHE A 40 21.20 -12.26 5.74
C PHE A 40 20.80 -13.53 6.51
N PRO A 41 20.31 -14.61 5.87
CA PRO A 41 20.20 -14.84 4.41
C PRO A 41 18.87 -14.41 3.77
N TYR A 42 17.88 -13.99 4.56
CA TYR A 42 16.50 -13.77 4.14
C TYR A 42 16.31 -12.69 3.06
N GLN A 43 17.19 -11.68 3.03
CA GLN A 43 17.11 -10.58 2.07
C GLN A 43 17.19 -11.03 0.61
N ASP A 44 17.82 -12.18 0.35
CA ASP A 44 18.10 -12.70 -0.99
C ASP A 44 17.12 -13.80 -1.40
N ASN A 45 16.12 -14.10 -0.56
CA ASN A 45 15.09 -15.08 -0.86
C ASN A 45 13.85 -14.41 -1.52
N PRO A 46 13.57 -14.66 -2.82
CA PRO A 46 12.43 -14.05 -3.51
C PRO A 46 11.08 -14.46 -2.93
N ILE A 47 10.96 -15.68 -2.40
CA ILE A 47 9.72 -16.24 -1.85
C ILE A 47 9.30 -15.48 -0.60
N LEU A 48 10.25 -15.14 0.29
CA LEU A 48 9.94 -14.38 1.50
C LEU A 48 9.44 -12.96 1.16
N HIS A 49 10.02 -12.31 0.15
CA HIS A 49 9.51 -11.03 -0.35
C HIS A 49 8.11 -11.15 -0.95
N ILE A 50 7.81 -12.26 -1.63
CA ILE A 50 6.44 -12.52 -2.13
C ILE A 50 5.45 -12.65 -0.98
N TYR A 51 5.78 -13.40 0.08
CA TYR A 51 4.88 -13.53 1.23
C TYR A 51 4.66 -12.19 1.96
N ALA A 52 5.70 -11.38 2.13
CA ALA A 52 5.56 -10.04 2.68
C ALA A 52 4.63 -9.17 1.82
N GLY A 53 4.83 -9.17 0.50
CA GLY A 53 3.97 -8.45 -0.44
C GLY A 53 2.50 -8.91 -0.37
N LEU A 54 2.25 -10.22 -0.31
CA LEU A 54 0.90 -10.78 -0.22
C LEU A 54 0.20 -10.42 1.09
N LEU A 55 0.91 -10.48 2.23
CA LEU A 55 0.37 -10.09 3.53
C LEU A 55 0.01 -8.59 3.55
N ARG A 56 0.83 -7.75 2.92
CA ARG A 56 0.55 -6.31 2.77
C ARG A 56 -0.66 -6.05 1.86
N VAL A 57 -0.81 -6.79 0.76
CA VAL A 57 -2.02 -6.70 -0.08
C VAL A 57 -3.26 -7.14 0.70
N TYR A 58 -3.16 -8.20 1.49
CA TYR A 58 -4.27 -8.66 2.32
C TYR A 58 -4.65 -7.61 3.37
N ALA A 59 -3.68 -7.03 4.06
CA ALA A 59 -3.91 -5.95 5.02
C ALA A 59 -4.48 -4.68 4.36
N ALA A 60 -4.21 -4.46 3.07
CA ALA A 60 -4.75 -3.33 2.33
C ALA A 60 -6.23 -3.51 1.93
N GLN A 61 -6.79 -4.72 2.06
CA GLN A 61 -8.18 -4.97 1.69
C GLN A 61 -9.13 -4.18 2.60
N PRO A 62 -10.22 -3.65 2.05
CA PRO A 62 -11.20 -2.96 2.87
C PRO A 62 -11.90 -3.95 3.81
N GLN A 63 -11.92 -3.60 5.10
CA GLN A 63 -12.66 -4.39 6.07
C GLN A 63 -14.15 -4.10 5.93
N GLU A 64 -14.96 -5.14 5.72
CA GLU A 64 -16.43 -5.05 5.66
C GLU A 64 -17.06 -4.89 7.05
N ASP A 65 -16.43 -4.12 7.94
CA ASP A 65 -16.83 -4.07 9.35
C ASP A 65 -18.17 -3.33 9.55
N HIS A 66 -18.62 -2.53 8.58
CA HIS A 66 -19.86 -1.77 8.66
C HIS A 66 -20.71 -1.83 7.38
N PRO A 67 -21.87 -2.52 7.38
CA PRO A 67 -22.76 -2.61 6.21
C PRO A 67 -23.46 -1.28 5.84
N ASN A 68 -23.27 -0.22 6.63
CA ASN A 68 -23.87 1.11 6.43
C ASN A 68 -22.85 2.19 6.02
N GLU A 69 -21.57 1.86 5.92
CA GLU A 69 -20.55 2.81 5.46
C GLU A 69 -20.19 2.52 4.00
N ALA A 70 -19.88 3.58 3.24
CA ALA A 70 -19.42 3.47 1.87
C ALA A 70 -18.25 2.48 1.79
N PRO A 71 -18.11 1.71 0.69
CA PRO A 71 -17.05 0.71 0.57
C PRO A 71 -15.72 1.36 0.85
N VAL A 72 -15.07 0.93 1.94
CA VAL A 72 -13.75 1.43 2.32
C VAL A 72 -12.82 1.16 1.13
N SER A 73 -12.01 2.13 0.74
CA SER A 73 -11.03 1.94 -0.33
C SER A 73 -9.84 1.13 0.20
N PHE A 74 -9.08 0.51 -0.70
CA PHE A 74 -7.81 -0.11 -0.31
C PHE A 74 -6.88 0.88 0.38
N ASP A 75 -6.16 0.43 1.40
CA ASP A 75 -5.10 1.23 2.02
C ASP A 75 -3.91 1.40 1.05
N THR A 76 -3.73 2.62 0.55
CA THR A 76 -2.64 2.97 -0.37
C THR A 76 -1.25 2.78 0.22
N ILE A 77 -1.09 2.92 1.54
CA ILE A 77 0.21 2.79 2.19
C ILE A 77 0.63 1.33 2.14
N SER A 78 -0.24 0.42 2.59
CA SER A 78 -0.02 -1.02 2.50
C SER A 78 0.17 -1.51 1.06
N LEU A 79 -0.53 -0.94 0.07
CA LEU A 79 -0.30 -1.26 -1.35
C LEU A 79 1.08 -0.82 -1.87
N ARG A 80 1.58 0.35 -1.43
CA ARG A 80 2.93 0.82 -1.79
C ARG A 80 4.01 -0.05 -1.16
N ASP A 81 3.82 -0.46 0.09
CA ASP A 81 4.74 -1.37 0.77
C ASP A 81 4.75 -2.73 0.08
N ALA A 82 3.57 -3.25 -0.29
CA ALA A 82 3.45 -4.46 -1.09
C ALA A 82 4.20 -4.36 -2.42
N GLN A 83 4.07 -3.23 -3.13
CA GLN A 83 4.79 -2.99 -4.38
C GLN A 83 6.30 -3.09 -4.19
N SER A 84 6.84 -2.48 -3.13
CA SER A 84 8.28 -2.51 -2.83
C SER A 84 8.79 -3.94 -2.63
N HIS A 85 8.03 -4.78 -1.93
CA HIS A 85 8.37 -6.20 -1.76
C HIS A 85 8.31 -6.98 -3.08
N PHE A 86 7.28 -6.78 -3.91
CA PHE A 86 7.21 -7.47 -5.20
C PHE A 86 8.30 -7.00 -6.19
N GLU A 87 8.69 -5.72 -6.15
CA GLU A 87 9.83 -5.23 -6.92
C GLU A 87 11.13 -5.90 -6.50
N ARG A 88 11.32 -6.11 -5.20
CA ARG A 88 12.48 -6.83 -4.66
C ARG A 88 12.45 -8.31 -5.05
N ALA A 89 11.29 -8.96 -4.96
CA ALA A 89 11.12 -10.34 -5.43
C ALA A 89 11.44 -10.49 -6.92
N ARG A 90 10.95 -9.57 -7.77
CA ARG A 90 11.25 -9.57 -9.22
C ARG A 90 12.74 -9.32 -9.50
N ALA A 91 13.40 -8.50 -8.70
CA ALA A 91 14.83 -8.25 -8.86
C ALA A 91 15.68 -9.51 -8.57
N LEU A 92 15.20 -10.38 -7.68
CA LEU A 92 15.83 -11.65 -7.33
C LEU A 92 15.41 -12.79 -8.28
N ASP A 93 14.16 -12.79 -8.74
CA ASP A 93 13.57 -13.77 -9.65
C ASP A 93 12.70 -13.06 -10.70
N VAL A 94 13.29 -12.80 -11.87
CA VAL A 94 12.67 -12.00 -12.96
C VAL A 94 11.43 -12.69 -13.52
N ASP A 95 11.44 -14.03 -13.57
CA ASP A 95 10.38 -14.84 -14.17
C ASP A 95 9.26 -15.17 -13.17
N ASN A 96 9.29 -14.58 -11.97
CA ASN A 96 8.31 -14.84 -10.94
C ASN A 96 6.90 -14.37 -11.34
N ILE A 97 6.02 -15.33 -11.61
CA ILE A 97 4.65 -15.07 -12.07
C ILE A 97 3.87 -14.25 -11.05
N VAL A 98 4.03 -14.52 -9.75
CA VAL A 98 3.29 -13.85 -8.68
C VAL A 98 3.70 -12.40 -8.58
N ALA A 99 5.02 -12.13 -8.48
CA ALA A 99 5.52 -10.77 -8.41
C ALA A 99 5.10 -9.94 -9.63
N ASN A 100 5.25 -10.48 -10.84
CA ASN A 100 4.86 -9.80 -12.07
C ASN A 100 3.35 -9.54 -12.15
N ALA A 101 2.52 -10.50 -11.74
CA ALA A 101 1.07 -10.33 -11.74
C ALA A 101 0.60 -9.26 -10.75
N PHE A 102 1.17 -9.22 -9.54
CA PHE A 102 0.78 -8.22 -8.54
C PHE A 102 1.33 -6.83 -8.86
N LEU A 103 2.54 -6.71 -9.41
CA LEU A 103 3.06 -5.42 -9.88
C LEU A 103 2.20 -4.80 -10.99
N ALA A 104 1.59 -5.62 -11.85
CA ALA A 104 0.64 -5.15 -12.85
C ALA A 104 -0.71 -4.70 -12.23
N LYS A 105 -1.12 -5.32 -11.11
CA LYS A 105 -2.43 -5.07 -10.48
C LYS A 105 -2.43 -3.92 -9.47
N ILE A 106 -1.35 -3.73 -8.71
CA ILE A 106 -1.30 -2.71 -7.65
C ILE A 106 -1.64 -1.30 -8.16
N PRO A 107 -1.11 -0.82 -9.30
CA PRO A 107 -1.48 0.51 -9.81
C PRO A 107 -2.97 0.66 -10.10
N ILE A 108 -3.63 -0.43 -10.54
CA ILE A 108 -5.08 -0.46 -10.79
C ILE A 108 -5.82 -0.32 -9.45
N LEU A 109 -5.43 -1.10 -8.43
CA LEU A 109 -6.04 -1.03 -7.10
C LEU A 109 -5.87 0.34 -6.42
N MET A 110 -4.74 1.00 -6.65
CA MET A 110 -4.50 2.37 -6.16
C MET A 110 -5.34 3.40 -6.92
N ASN A 111 -5.58 3.21 -8.22
CA ASN A 111 -6.31 4.16 -9.07
C ASN A 111 -7.83 3.97 -9.07
N SER A 112 -8.33 2.78 -8.71
CA SER A 112 -9.77 2.50 -8.51
C SER A 112 -10.42 3.41 -7.44
N GLN A 113 -9.62 4.22 -6.74
CA GLN A 113 -10.03 5.22 -5.75
C GLN A 113 -10.59 6.52 -6.36
N GLN A 114 -10.36 6.81 -7.65
CA GLN A 114 -10.73 8.09 -8.25
C GLN A 114 -12.10 8.13 -8.95
N THR A 115 -12.83 7.01 -9.05
CA THR A 115 -14.05 6.93 -9.89
C THR A 115 -15.38 7.09 -9.14
N ILE A 116 -15.37 7.47 -7.85
CA ILE A 116 -16.60 7.82 -7.11
C ILE A 116 -16.65 9.33 -6.92
N VAL A 117 -16.87 10.05 -8.03
CA VAL A 117 -17.42 11.40 -8.00
C VAL A 117 -18.65 11.34 -8.89
N ASP A 118 -19.83 11.19 -8.28
CA ASP A 118 -21.13 11.32 -8.95
C ASP A 118 -21.21 12.69 -9.64
N PRO A 119 -21.32 12.77 -10.97
CA PRO A 119 -21.54 14.03 -11.67
C PRO A 119 -23.03 14.32 -11.94
N ASP A 120 -23.96 13.65 -11.25
CA ASP A 120 -25.39 13.69 -11.59
C ASP A 120 -26.31 14.03 -10.41
N SER A 121 -25.94 15.06 -9.63
CA SER A 121 -26.87 15.70 -8.69
C SER A 121 -27.30 17.07 -9.25
N ASP A 122 -28.08 17.03 -10.34
CA ASP A 122 -28.79 18.16 -10.93
C ASP A 122 -30.26 18.13 -10.45
N GLU A 123 -30.61 19.01 -9.49
CA GLU A 123 -31.87 19.79 -9.44
C GLU A 123 -32.00 20.51 -8.10
N GLY A 124 -31.88 21.85 -8.12
CA GLY A 124 -31.99 22.67 -6.92
C GLY A 124 -31.92 24.19 -7.15
N ASP A 125 -32.78 24.68 -8.03
CA ASP A 125 -33.37 26.03 -8.07
C ASP A 125 -32.45 27.30 -8.10
N PRO A 126 -32.39 28.03 -9.24
CA PRO A 126 -31.58 29.24 -9.40
C PRO A 126 -32.36 30.51 -9.03
N ALA A 127 -32.58 30.79 -7.74
CA ALA A 127 -33.28 32.01 -7.36
C ALA A 127 -32.98 32.54 -5.95
N LEU A 128 -31.73 32.83 -5.59
CA LEU A 128 -31.47 33.90 -4.61
C LEU A 128 -30.24 34.74 -4.98
N ILE A 129 -30.52 36.03 -5.13
CA ILE A 129 -29.71 37.11 -5.64
C ILE A 129 -28.74 37.61 -4.57
N ALA A 130 -27.50 37.82 -5.02
CA ALA A 130 -26.52 38.84 -4.61
C ALA A 130 -26.37 39.21 -3.12
N ARG A 131 -25.12 39.14 -2.65
CA ARG A 131 -24.42 40.35 -2.15
C ARG A 131 -22.92 40.13 -1.90
N SER A 132 -22.13 41.05 -2.47
CA SER A 132 -20.84 41.55 -1.98
C SER A 132 -19.60 40.66 -2.20
N THR A 133 -18.97 40.66 -3.37
CA THR A 133 -17.81 41.50 -3.74
C THR A 133 -16.68 41.56 -2.71
N SER A 134 -15.55 40.88 -2.95
CA SER A 134 -14.16 41.44 -2.94
C SER A 134 -13.10 40.34 -3.14
N PRO A 135 -12.27 40.38 -4.20
CA PRO A 135 -11.06 39.57 -4.32
C PRO A 135 -9.82 40.27 -3.69
N PRO A 136 -8.81 39.53 -3.18
CA PRO A 136 -7.60 40.11 -2.63
C PRO A 136 -6.71 40.67 -3.74
N GLN A 137 -6.52 41.99 -3.76
CA GLN A 137 -5.61 42.67 -4.68
C GLN A 137 -4.15 42.57 -4.19
N LYS A 138 -3.30 41.97 -5.03
CA LYS A 138 -1.83 42.14 -5.01
C LYS A 138 -1.47 43.62 -5.08
N ARG A 139 -0.56 44.10 -4.24
CA ARG A 139 0.22 45.31 -4.50
C ARG A 139 1.71 45.05 -4.28
N ALA A 140 2.46 45.47 -5.30
CA ALA A 140 3.89 45.33 -5.43
C ALA A 140 4.65 46.45 -4.70
N ARG A 141 5.85 46.06 -4.25
CA ARG A 141 7.12 46.79 -4.08
C ARG A 141 7.17 48.26 -4.50
N THR A 142 7.60 49.14 -3.58
CA THR A 142 8.31 50.40 -3.88
C THR A 142 9.35 50.72 -2.80
N GLU A 143 10.61 50.79 -3.27
CA GLU A 143 11.87 51.41 -2.82
C GLU A 143 11.93 52.37 -1.59
N LEU A 144 13.09 52.32 -0.91
CA LEU A 144 13.77 53.32 -0.03
C LEU A 144 13.91 54.73 -0.68
N PRO A 145 14.54 55.79 -0.10
CA PRO A 145 15.34 55.93 1.14
C PRO A 145 15.06 57.21 2.01
N ALA A 146 15.72 57.30 3.18
CA ALA A 146 16.57 58.42 3.63
C ALA A 146 17.20 58.08 4.99
#